data_AF-A0A933Z651-F1
#
_entry.id   AF-A0A933Z651-F1
#
_cell.length_a   1.000
_cell.length_b   1.000
_cell.length_c   1.000
_cell.angle_alpha   90.00
_cell.angle_beta   90.00
_cell.angle_gamma   90.00
#
_symmetry.space_group_name_H-M   'P 1'
#
loop_
_entity.id
_entity.type
_entity.pdbx_description
1 polymer ?
#
loop_
_entity_poly.entity_id
_entity_poly.type
_entity_poly.pdbx_seq_one_letter_code
_entity_poly.pdbx_strand_id
1 'polypeptide(L)'
;MRRHLELWLGAYLRQALRPRPLPTGRPLTICLAVADHFEPFWDRANLDTACSRLAAWEEGLPRLCQGIADSRGRPPQHTFFYPLEEYHPQVLERLAGLCRQGLGEVELHLHHHGETSEELGEKLVAFARLLHERHGLLRRDPQSGQVTYGFIHGNWALDNSLPDGTWCGVNDELLVLKNSGCYADFTLPSAPSPAQTRTINSVYYATDDPLRPKSHDQGRPAAVGRPPGGDLLLIQGVLALDWHRRKWGLMPRIENSDLNPSLPPDLKRLPLWLRHAPAVAGAEHVRFIKLACHGAPEKAHQALLGAPARRFLEGLVERYDDGGRYRLRFMTCWEMAQAVHALERGEEIP
;
A
#
# COMPACT_ATOMS: atom_id res chain seq x y z
N MET A 1 -4.64 -22.96 -11.54
CA MET A 1 -3.92 -22.07 -10.60
C MET A 1 -4.48 -22.29 -9.20
N ARG A 2 -3.64 -22.73 -8.24
CA ARG A 2 -4.03 -22.86 -6.83
C ARG A 2 -4.24 -21.44 -6.26
N ARG A 3 -5.23 -21.27 -5.37
CA ARG A 3 -5.58 -19.97 -4.77
C ARG A 3 -4.99 -19.74 -3.38
N HIS A 4 -4.25 -20.73 -2.88
CA HIS A 4 -3.60 -20.75 -1.57
C HIS A 4 -4.48 -20.27 -0.41
N LEU A 5 -5.77 -20.65 -0.45
CA LEU A 5 -6.75 -20.27 0.57
C LEU A 5 -6.40 -20.87 1.94
N GLU A 6 -5.74 -22.03 1.97
CA GLU A 6 -5.27 -22.68 3.18
C GLU A 6 -4.35 -21.80 4.04
N LEU A 7 -3.67 -20.82 3.43
CA LEU A 7 -2.79 -19.90 4.16
C LEU A 7 -3.58 -18.92 5.02
N TRP A 8 -4.71 -18.39 4.53
CA TRP A 8 -5.37 -17.24 5.15
C TRP A 8 -6.85 -17.44 5.49
N LEU A 9 -7.51 -18.49 4.99
CA LEU A 9 -8.94 -18.72 5.20
C LEU A 9 -9.29 -18.83 6.69
N GLY A 10 -8.44 -19.48 7.49
CA GLY A 10 -8.65 -19.56 8.94
C GLY A 10 -8.62 -18.18 9.62
N ALA A 11 -7.71 -17.30 9.22
CA ALA A 11 -7.67 -15.92 9.72
C ALA A 11 -8.90 -15.11 9.27
N TYR A 12 -9.29 -15.25 7.99
CA TYR A 12 -10.50 -14.63 7.46
C TYR A 12 -11.76 -15.07 8.22
N LEU A 13 -11.96 -16.36 8.43
CA LEU A 13 -13.13 -16.88 9.15
C LEU A 13 -13.20 -16.34 10.59
N ARG A 14 -12.06 -16.28 11.29
CA ARG A 14 -11.99 -15.66 12.63
C ARG A 14 -12.44 -14.20 12.63
N GLN A 15 -12.00 -13.41 11.65
CA GLN A 15 -12.41 -12.00 11.51
C GLN A 15 -13.86 -11.85 11.04
N ALA A 16 -14.33 -12.72 10.16
CA ALA A 16 -15.71 -12.71 9.67
C ALA A 16 -16.72 -13.03 10.78
N LEU A 17 -16.39 -13.97 11.68
CA LEU A 17 -17.21 -14.36 12.83
C LEU A 17 -17.12 -13.39 14.01
N ARG A 18 -16.10 -12.52 14.05
CA ARG A 18 -15.90 -11.51 15.09
C ARG A 18 -15.69 -10.13 14.46
N PRO A 19 -16.72 -9.56 13.83
CA PRO A 19 -16.61 -8.25 13.19
C PRO A 19 -16.29 -7.17 14.23
N ARG A 20 -15.46 -6.21 13.85
CA ARG A 20 -15.17 -5.05 14.71
C ARG A 20 -16.43 -4.19 14.82
N PRO A 21 -16.85 -3.77 16.03
CA PRO A 21 -17.99 -2.87 16.17
C PRO A 21 -17.68 -1.50 15.57
N LEU A 22 -18.73 -0.79 15.16
CA LEU A 22 -18.62 0.63 14.86
C LEU A 22 -18.41 1.42 16.16
N PRO A 23 -17.62 2.50 16.14
CA PRO A 23 -17.42 3.32 17.32
C PRO A 23 -18.73 3.98 17.78
N THR A 24 -18.90 4.09 19.10
CA THR A 24 -20.02 4.78 19.74
C THR A 24 -19.55 6.13 20.29
N GLY A 25 -20.31 7.19 20.05
CA GLY A 25 -19.99 8.54 20.58
C GLY A 25 -18.83 9.25 19.86
N ARG A 26 -18.31 8.69 18.77
CA ARG A 26 -17.36 9.33 17.86
C ARG A 26 -17.50 8.74 16.44
N PRO A 27 -17.18 9.49 15.37
CA PRO A 27 -17.21 8.96 14.01
C PRO A 27 -16.13 7.90 13.77
N LEU A 28 -16.41 7.01 12.82
CA LEU A 28 -15.42 6.11 12.24
C LEU A 28 -14.52 6.91 11.28
N THR A 29 -13.23 6.95 11.55
CA THR A 29 -12.26 7.58 10.64
C THR A 29 -11.72 6.57 9.64
N ILE A 30 -11.80 6.89 8.36
CA ILE A 30 -11.41 6.06 7.23
C ILE A 30 -10.16 6.68 6.60
N CYS A 31 -9.02 6.03 6.79
CA CYS A 31 -7.74 6.40 6.19
C CYS A 31 -7.58 5.66 4.87
N LEU A 32 -7.61 6.38 3.75
CA LEU A 32 -7.51 5.80 2.41
C LEU A 32 -6.16 6.17 1.78
N ALA A 33 -5.39 5.16 1.38
CA ALA A 33 -4.18 5.33 0.59
C ALA A 33 -4.18 4.36 -0.61
N VAL A 34 -3.57 4.79 -1.71
CA VAL A 34 -3.33 3.97 -2.91
C VAL A 34 -1.83 3.75 -3.04
N ALA A 35 -1.44 2.48 -3.08
CA ALA A 35 -0.06 2.01 -3.20
C ALA A 35 0.14 1.42 -4.61
N ASP A 36 0.70 2.21 -5.50
CA ASP A 36 0.80 1.87 -6.93
C ASP A 36 2.15 1.25 -7.27
N HIS A 37 2.14 0.06 -7.86
CA HIS A 37 3.31 -0.54 -8.52
C HIS A 37 3.50 0.19 -9.86
N PHE A 38 4.06 1.40 -9.78
CA PHE A 38 4.10 2.32 -10.90
C PHE A 38 5.31 1.99 -11.78
N GLU A 39 5.09 1.15 -12.79
CA GLU A 39 6.10 0.65 -13.73
C GLU A 39 5.91 1.24 -15.15
N PRO A 40 6.43 2.45 -15.46
CA PRO A 40 6.31 3.04 -16.79
C PRO A 40 6.89 2.19 -17.91
N PHE A 41 7.90 1.37 -17.63
CA PHE A 41 8.55 0.52 -18.62
C PHE A 41 7.97 -0.90 -18.68
N TRP A 42 6.84 -1.15 -18.01
CA TRP A 42 6.13 -2.43 -18.02
C TRP A 42 5.97 -3.00 -19.44
N ASP A 43 6.19 -4.31 -19.56
CA ASP A 43 6.23 -5.06 -20.83
C ASP A 43 7.34 -4.58 -21.79
N ARG A 44 8.49 -4.18 -21.21
CA ARG A 44 9.68 -3.72 -21.93
C ARG A 44 9.39 -2.53 -22.85
N ALA A 45 8.50 -1.65 -22.40
CA ALA A 45 8.16 -0.44 -23.13
C ALA A 45 9.39 0.46 -23.32
N ASN A 46 9.42 1.23 -24.39
CA ASN A 46 10.48 2.21 -24.62
C ASN A 46 10.20 3.53 -23.87
N LEU A 47 11.16 4.46 -23.91
CA LEU A 47 11.04 5.76 -23.24
C LEU A 47 9.83 6.58 -23.69
N ASP A 48 9.48 6.55 -24.99
CA ASP A 48 8.34 7.30 -25.53
C ASP A 48 7.01 6.79 -24.97
N THR A 49 6.85 5.45 -24.89
CA THR A 49 5.70 4.81 -24.26
C THR A 49 5.65 5.12 -22.76
N ALA A 50 6.77 4.99 -22.04
CA ALA A 50 6.84 5.36 -20.62
C ALA A 50 6.47 6.84 -20.39
N CYS A 51 6.93 7.75 -21.27
CA CYS A 51 6.60 9.17 -21.23
C CYS A 51 5.14 9.47 -21.55
N SER A 52 4.52 8.69 -22.43
CA SER A 52 3.10 8.79 -22.78
C SER A 52 2.20 8.26 -21.65
N ARG A 53 2.59 7.14 -21.02
CA ARG A 53 1.95 6.63 -19.80
C ARG A 53 1.98 7.69 -18.71
N LEU A 54 3.12 8.33 -18.49
CA LEU A 54 3.24 9.42 -17.52
C LEU A 54 2.41 10.66 -17.90
N ALA A 55 2.35 11.02 -19.18
CA ALA A 55 1.53 12.14 -19.64
C ALA A 55 0.04 11.93 -19.33
N ALA A 56 -0.46 10.69 -19.44
CA ALA A 56 -1.83 10.37 -19.04
C ALA A 56 -2.09 10.64 -17.56
N TRP A 57 -1.11 10.39 -16.69
CA TRP A 57 -1.20 10.69 -15.26
C TRP A 57 -1.04 12.19 -14.95
N GLU A 58 -0.14 12.88 -15.64
CA GLU A 58 0.04 14.33 -15.53
C GLU A 58 -1.23 15.11 -15.88
N GLU A 59 -2.00 14.65 -16.87
CA GLU A 59 -3.29 15.25 -17.23
C GLU A 59 -4.44 14.71 -16.36
N GLY A 60 -4.46 13.39 -16.15
CA GLY A 60 -5.59 12.67 -15.57
C GLY A 60 -5.74 12.84 -14.07
N LEU A 61 -4.64 12.78 -13.31
CA LEU A 61 -4.70 12.82 -11.85
C LEU A 61 -5.16 14.19 -11.31
N PRO A 62 -4.64 15.34 -11.78
CA PRO A 62 -5.16 16.64 -11.37
C PRO A 62 -6.64 16.82 -11.72
N ARG A 63 -7.05 16.40 -12.92
CA ARG A 63 -8.46 16.45 -13.37
C ARG A 63 -9.36 15.57 -12.50
N LEU A 64 -8.90 14.37 -12.16
CA LEU A 64 -9.62 13.44 -11.29
C LEU A 64 -9.90 14.08 -9.92
N CYS A 65 -8.89 14.72 -9.33
CA CYS A 65 -8.95 15.32 -8.00
C CYS A 65 -9.71 16.66 -7.95
N GLN A 66 -9.94 17.31 -9.09
CA GLN A 66 -10.55 18.64 -9.14
C GLN A 66 -11.93 18.68 -8.45
N GLY A 67 -12.04 19.51 -7.40
CA GLY A 67 -13.27 19.70 -6.62
C GLY A 67 -13.56 18.58 -5.61
N ILE A 68 -12.65 17.63 -5.42
CA ILE A 68 -12.76 16.55 -4.43
C ILE A 68 -11.74 16.81 -3.34
N ALA A 69 -12.21 16.89 -2.11
CA ALA A 69 -11.36 17.01 -0.93
C ALA A 69 -12.00 16.31 0.27
N ASP A 70 -11.17 15.82 1.18
CA ASP A 70 -11.62 15.42 2.51
C ASP A 70 -11.92 16.64 3.39
N SER A 71 -12.40 16.40 4.62
CA SER A 71 -12.74 17.43 5.60
C SER A 71 -11.59 18.35 6.03
N ARG A 72 -10.34 18.06 5.66
CA ARG A 72 -9.18 18.99 5.82
C ARG A 72 -8.94 19.87 4.59
N GLY A 73 -9.74 19.73 3.55
CA GLY A 73 -9.46 20.33 2.25
C GLY A 73 -8.38 19.59 1.46
N ARG A 74 -8.00 18.36 1.85
CA ARG A 74 -6.95 17.61 1.17
C ARG A 74 -7.52 16.82 -0.01
N PRO A 75 -6.94 16.92 -1.22
CA PRO A 75 -7.40 16.12 -2.36
C PRO A 75 -7.02 14.64 -2.20
N PRO A 76 -7.63 13.74 -2.99
CA PRO A 76 -7.17 12.36 -3.13
C PRO A 76 -5.65 12.29 -3.34
N GLN A 77 -5.01 11.32 -2.69
CA GLN A 77 -3.56 11.13 -2.71
C GLN A 77 -3.20 9.81 -3.39
N HIS A 78 -2.07 9.78 -4.08
CA HIS A 78 -1.57 8.60 -4.78
C HIS A 78 -0.08 8.39 -4.48
N THR A 79 0.29 7.23 -3.93
CA THR A 79 1.71 6.89 -3.70
C THR A 79 2.22 6.04 -4.85
N PHE A 80 3.21 6.57 -5.58
CA PHE A 80 3.86 5.90 -6.69
C PHE A 80 5.10 5.15 -6.17
N PHE A 81 5.01 3.83 -6.03
CA PHE A 81 6.19 3.02 -5.75
C PHE A 81 6.93 2.75 -7.07
N TYR A 82 8.08 3.40 -7.25
CA TYR A 82 8.80 3.42 -8.52
C TYR A 82 9.95 2.39 -8.54
N PRO A 83 10.02 1.52 -9.57
CA PRO A 83 11.04 0.47 -9.68
C PRO A 83 12.44 1.07 -9.85
N LEU A 84 13.33 0.80 -8.91
CA LEU A 84 14.68 1.39 -8.92
C LEU A 84 15.56 0.86 -10.06
N GLU A 85 15.32 -0.38 -10.50
CA GLU A 85 15.98 -1.02 -11.63
C GLU A 85 15.57 -0.43 -12.99
N GLU A 86 14.45 0.32 -13.05
CA GLU A 86 14.01 1.04 -14.26
C GLU A 86 14.26 2.56 -14.15
N TYR A 87 15.18 2.99 -13.28
CA TYR A 87 15.47 4.41 -13.08
C TYR A 87 15.73 5.16 -14.40
N HIS A 88 14.86 6.13 -14.69
CA HIS A 88 15.07 7.09 -15.77
C HIS A 88 14.88 8.54 -15.28
N PRO A 89 15.93 9.39 -15.30
CA PRO A 89 15.88 10.73 -14.70
C PRO A 89 14.75 11.61 -15.21
N GLN A 90 14.45 11.57 -16.51
CA GLN A 90 13.39 12.37 -17.12
C GLN A 90 11.99 11.93 -16.65
N VAL A 91 11.77 10.62 -16.50
CA VAL A 91 10.48 10.08 -16.06
C VAL A 91 10.26 10.45 -14.61
N LEU A 92 11.31 10.30 -13.79
CA LEU A 92 11.22 10.55 -12.36
C LEU A 92 11.08 12.03 -12.01
N GLU A 93 11.74 12.92 -12.76
CA GLU A 93 11.56 14.36 -12.56
C GLU A 93 10.14 14.83 -12.90
N ARG A 94 9.54 14.27 -13.95
CA ARG A 94 8.15 14.53 -14.31
C ARG A 94 7.17 14.01 -13.25
N LEU A 95 7.41 12.80 -12.72
CA LEU A 95 6.63 12.24 -11.62
C LEU A 95 6.78 13.08 -10.33
N ALA A 96 7.97 13.61 -10.04
CA ALA A 96 8.19 14.56 -8.95
C ALA A 96 7.37 15.84 -9.14
N GLY A 97 7.16 16.27 -10.39
CA GLY A 97 6.25 17.38 -10.75
C GLY A 97 4.82 17.19 -10.27
N LEU A 98 4.27 15.96 -10.35
CA LEU A 98 2.96 15.62 -9.80
C LEU A 98 2.95 15.67 -8.27
N CYS A 99 4.02 15.17 -7.63
CA CYS A 99 4.15 15.19 -6.17
C CYS A 99 4.22 16.62 -5.63
N ARG A 100 4.93 17.53 -6.32
CA ARG A 100 5.00 18.96 -5.98
C ARG A 100 3.66 19.69 -6.08
N GLN A 101 2.69 19.14 -6.82
CA GLN A 101 1.31 19.65 -6.85
C GLN A 101 0.46 19.18 -5.66
N GLY A 102 1.02 18.37 -4.74
CA GLY A 102 0.33 17.85 -3.57
C GLY A 102 -0.64 16.71 -3.88
N LEU A 103 -0.45 16.01 -5.01
CA LEU A 103 -1.31 14.92 -5.48
C LEU A 103 -0.78 13.52 -5.15
N GLY A 104 0.39 13.44 -4.50
CA GLY A 104 1.02 12.16 -4.22
C GLY A 104 2.45 12.27 -3.72
N GLU A 105 3.08 11.11 -3.60
CA GLU A 105 4.50 10.96 -3.26
C GLU A 105 5.12 9.80 -4.05
N VAL A 106 6.44 9.76 -4.12
CA VAL A 106 7.20 8.63 -4.68
C VAL A 106 7.83 7.85 -3.54
N GLU A 107 7.71 6.53 -3.58
CA GLU A 107 8.32 5.58 -2.64
C GLU A 107 9.06 4.47 -3.44
N LEU A 108 9.72 3.52 -2.75
CA LEU A 108 10.62 2.56 -3.38
C LEU A 108 9.93 1.25 -3.77
N HIS A 109 10.14 0.84 -5.00
CA HIS A 109 9.75 -0.47 -5.53
C HIS A 109 10.96 -1.16 -6.13
N LEU A 110 11.01 -2.48 -6.00
CA LEU A 110 12.12 -3.28 -6.52
C LEU A 110 11.64 -4.66 -6.94
N HIS A 111 11.95 -5.05 -8.19
CA HIS A 111 12.06 -6.46 -8.56
C HIS A 111 13.51 -6.90 -8.42
N HIS A 112 13.75 -7.94 -7.64
CA HIS A 112 15.11 -8.45 -7.46
C HIS A 112 15.13 -9.97 -7.33
N HIS A 113 16.31 -10.55 -7.52
CA HIS A 113 16.52 -11.99 -7.46
C HIS A 113 18.01 -12.30 -7.31
N GLY A 114 18.38 -12.93 -6.20
CA GLY A 114 19.69 -13.54 -6.01
C GLY A 114 20.79 -12.57 -5.57
N GLU A 115 20.46 -11.33 -5.21
CA GLU A 115 21.37 -10.45 -4.46
C GLU A 115 21.72 -11.03 -3.09
N THR A 116 22.90 -10.68 -2.59
CA THR A 116 23.22 -10.79 -1.17
C THR A 116 22.54 -9.66 -0.36
N SER A 117 22.43 -9.85 0.95
CA SER A 117 21.86 -8.84 1.87
C SER A 117 22.61 -7.50 1.81
N GLU A 118 23.93 -7.54 1.64
CA GLU A 118 24.78 -6.34 1.49
C GLU A 118 24.49 -5.60 0.18
N GLU A 119 24.50 -6.31 -0.95
CA GLU A 119 24.21 -5.73 -2.27
C GLU A 119 22.80 -5.14 -2.33
N LEU A 120 21.81 -5.81 -1.74
CA LEU A 120 20.45 -5.30 -1.64
C LEU A 120 20.40 -4.00 -0.82
N GLY A 121 21.04 -3.98 0.35
CA GLY A 121 21.12 -2.79 1.20
C GLY A 121 21.79 -1.61 0.50
N GLU A 122 22.90 -1.84 -0.21
CA GLU A 122 23.60 -0.82 -0.97
C GLU A 122 22.73 -0.22 -2.08
N LYS A 123 22.03 -1.05 -2.86
CA LYS A 123 21.09 -0.61 -3.91
C LYS A 123 19.99 0.28 -3.34
N LEU A 124 19.37 -0.13 -2.24
CA LEU A 124 18.29 0.60 -1.58
C LEU A 124 18.75 1.97 -1.06
N VAL A 125 19.87 2.00 -0.34
CA VAL A 125 20.44 3.25 0.19
C VAL A 125 20.85 4.20 -0.93
N ALA A 126 21.52 3.68 -1.97
CA ALA A 126 21.97 4.48 -3.10
C ALA A 126 20.78 5.11 -3.84
N PHE A 127 19.73 4.33 -4.09
CA PHE A 127 18.55 4.84 -4.78
C PHE A 127 17.74 5.83 -3.94
N ALA A 128 17.54 5.57 -2.64
CA ALA A 128 16.88 6.52 -1.75
C ALA A 128 17.62 7.87 -1.70
N ARG A 129 18.95 7.85 -1.59
CA ARG A 129 19.78 9.08 -1.68
C ARG A 129 19.64 9.77 -3.02
N LEU A 130 19.66 9.03 -4.13
CA LEU A 130 19.47 9.57 -5.47
C LEU A 130 18.13 10.30 -5.62
N LEU A 131 17.03 9.70 -5.17
CA LEU A 131 15.70 10.32 -5.21
C LEU A 131 15.67 11.61 -4.40
N HIS A 132 16.27 11.60 -3.21
CA HIS A 132 16.32 12.76 -2.35
C HIS A 132 17.17 13.91 -2.90
N GLU A 133 18.41 13.62 -3.27
CA GLU A 133 19.37 14.64 -3.65
C GLU A 133 19.11 15.21 -5.05
N ARG A 134 18.67 14.37 -5.99
CA ARG A 134 18.48 14.78 -7.39
C ARG A 134 17.09 15.30 -7.69
N HIS A 135 16.06 14.70 -7.08
CA HIS A 135 14.66 14.98 -7.42
C HIS A 135 13.89 15.69 -6.31
N GLY A 136 14.50 15.89 -5.14
CA GLY A 136 13.82 16.47 -3.96
C GLY A 136 12.67 15.59 -3.45
N LEU A 137 12.72 14.29 -3.75
CA LEU A 137 11.76 13.29 -3.31
C LEU A 137 12.19 12.68 -1.97
N LEU A 138 11.32 11.85 -1.38
CA LEU A 138 11.56 11.24 -0.07
C LEU A 138 11.85 12.29 1.03
N ARG A 139 12.14 11.80 2.22
CA ARG A 139 12.39 12.64 3.40
C ARG A 139 13.53 12.07 4.23
N ARG A 140 14.14 12.92 5.04
CA ARG A 140 15.11 12.47 6.05
C ARG A 140 14.37 12.22 7.36
N ASP A 141 14.70 11.11 8.00
CA ASP A 141 14.32 10.90 9.38
C ASP A 141 15.02 11.96 10.25
N PRO A 142 14.29 12.76 11.05
CA PRO A 142 14.88 13.81 11.87
C PRO A 142 15.84 13.28 12.94
N GLN A 143 15.73 12.01 13.35
CA GLN A 143 16.55 11.44 14.42
C GLN A 143 17.89 10.91 13.90
N SER A 144 17.86 10.09 12.84
CA SER A 144 19.04 9.46 12.25
C SER A 144 19.68 10.28 11.12
N GLY A 145 18.93 11.19 10.49
CA GLY A 145 19.35 11.91 9.28
C GLY A 145 19.36 11.05 8.00
N GLN A 146 19.00 9.77 8.10
CA GLN A 146 18.91 8.84 6.96
C GLN A 146 17.70 9.20 6.08
N VAL A 147 17.82 9.01 4.77
CA VAL A 147 16.67 9.13 3.86
C VAL A 147 15.76 7.92 4.07
N THR A 148 14.49 8.16 4.36
CA THR A 148 13.50 7.11 4.63
C THR A 148 12.53 6.92 3.49
N TYR A 149 12.03 5.70 3.34
CA TYR A 149 11.11 5.32 2.27
C TYR A 149 10.15 4.21 2.70
N GLY A 150 9.02 4.09 2.01
CA GLY A 150 8.11 2.96 2.05
C GLY A 150 8.51 1.96 0.97
N PHE A 151 8.26 0.67 1.20
CA PHE A 151 8.65 -0.37 0.26
C PHE A 151 7.47 -1.18 -0.27
N ILE A 152 7.57 -1.55 -1.55
CA ILE A 152 6.83 -2.64 -2.16
C ILE A 152 7.82 -3.57 -2.85
N HIS A 153 7.70 -4.85 -2.56
CA HIS A 153 8.42 -5.89 -3.28
C HIS A 153 7.68 -6.22 -4.59
N GLY A 154 8.31 -5.92 -5.74
CA GLY A 154 7.65 -6.00 -7.05
C GLY A 154 7.23 -7.39 -7.49
N ASN A 155 7.98 -8.41 -7.09
CA ASN A 155 7.59 -9.81 -7.30
C ASN A 155 6.59 -10.37 -6.27
N TRP A 156 6.11 -9.53 -5.33
CA TRP A 156 5.31 -9.92 -4.17
C TRP A 156 5.93 -11.02 -3.30
N ALA A 157 7.25 -11.16 -3.36
CA ALA A 157 8.02 -12.25 -2.77
C ALA A 157 8.85 -11.77 -1.58
N LEU A 158 8.39 -10.71 -0.88
CA LEU A 158 9.02 -10.10 0.29
C LEU A 158 9.60 -11.19 1.20
N ASP A 159 10.84 -10.99 1.63
CA ASP A 159 11.56 -11.83 2.57
C ASP A 159 11.59 -13.29 2.09
N ASN A 160 11.97 -13.46 0.83
CA ASN A 160 12.13 -14.73 0.15
C ASN A 160 10.94 -15.69 0.28
N SER A 161 9.73 -15.14 0.23
CA SER A 161 8.51 -15.84 0.66
C SER A 161 7.94 -16.87 -0.32
N LEU A 162 8.51 -17.00 -1.51
CA LEU A 162 8.13 -18.05 -2.46
C LEU A 162 8.79 -19.39 -2.09
N PRO A 163 8.06 -20.52 -2.21
CA PRO A 163 8.57 -21.82 -1.74
C PRO A 163 9.87 -22.30 -2.39
N ASP A 164 10.17 -21.83 -3.59
CA ASP A 164 11.37 -22.17 -4.37
C ASP A 164 12.49 -21.13 -4.24
N GLY A 165 12.30 -20.09 -3.42
CA GLY A 165 13.23 -18.99 -3.24
C GLY A 165 13.41 -18.10 -4.48
N THR A 166 12.52 -18.23 -5.47
CA THR A 166 12.56 -17.39 -6.67
C THR A 166 12.13 -15.95 -6.35
N TRP A 167 12.61 -15.04 -7.18
CA TRP A 167 12.19 -13.63 -7.17
C TRP A 167 12.45 -12.83 -5.88
N CYS A 168 13.38 -13.27 -5.03
CA CYS A 168 14.00 -12.49 -3.95
C CYS A 168 15.40 -13.05 -3.64
N GLY A 169 15.48 -14.17 -2.89
CA GLY A 169 16.74 -14.85 -2.52
C GLY A 169 17.37 -14.39 -1.19
N VAL A 170 16.77 -13.43 -0.49
CA VAL A 170 17.30 -12.84 0.76
C VAL A 170 16.35 -13.13 1.93
N ASN A 171 16.80 -13.93 2.91
CA ASN A 171 16.00 -14.34 4.07
C ASN A 171 16.01 -13.32 5.23
N ASP A 172 16.86 -12.30 5.17
CA ASP A 172 16.93 -11.20 6.14
C ASP A 172 16.49 -9.87 5.50
N GLU A 173 15.59 -9.94 4.52
CA GLU A 173 15.19 -8.76 3.74
C GLU A 173 14.53 -7.70 4.62
N LEU A 174 13.78 -8.08 5.66
CA LEU A 174 13.12 -7.10 6.54
C LEU A 174 14.15 -6.29 7.33
N LEU A 175 15.21 -6.95 7.80
CA LEU A 175 16.33 -6.29 8.48
C LEU A 175 17.13 -5.40 7.52
N VAL A 176 17.38 -5.87 6.30
CA VAL A 176 18.03 -5.06 5.26
C VAL A 176 17.20 -3.80 5.00
N LEU A 177 15.90 -3.94 4.75
CA LEU A 177 14.96 -2.83 4.52
C LEU A 177 14.96 -1.83 5.68
N LYS A 178 14.86 -2.31 6.93
CA LYS A 178 14.94 -1.46 8.13
C LYS A 178 16.24 -0.66 8.16
N ASN A 179 17.37 -1.32 7.99
CA ASN A 179 18.69 -0.71 8.11
C ASN A 179 18.98 0.26 6.96
N SER A 180 18.38 0.08 5.79
CA SER A 180 18.49 1.01 4.67
C SER A 180 17.54 2.21 4.76
N GLY A 181 16.63 2.25 5.74
CA GLY A 181 15.75 3.39 6.02
C GLY A 181 14.27 3.15 5.70
N CYS A 182 13.86 1.90 5.48
CA CYS A 182 12.46 1.58 5.23
C CYS A 182 11.60 1.78 6.49
N TYR A 183 10.56 2.61 6.40
CA TYR A 183 9.65 2.84 7.53
C TYR A 183 8.49 1.84 7.59
N ALA A 184 8.06 1.30 6.45
CA ALA A 184 7.01 0.29 6.36
C ALA A 184 6.97 -0.40 5.00
N ASP A 185 6.50 -1.66 5.01
CA ASP A 185 6.14 -2.42 3.82
C ASP A 185 4.64 -2.31 3.49
N PHE A 186 4.36 -2.25 2.19
CA PHE A 186 3.02 -2.19 1.60
C PHE A 186 2.76 -3.29 0.56
N THR A 187 3.55 -4.37 0.54
CA THR A 187 3.46 -5.44 -0.46
C THR A 187 2.13 -6.22 -0.37
N LEU A 188 1.61 -6.46 0.84
CA LEU A 188 0.49 -7.39 1.05
C LEU A 188 -0.88 -6.74 0.94
N PRO A 189 -1.90 -7.40 0.34
CA PRO A 189 -1.97 -8.85 0.12
C PRO A 189 -1.38 -9.30 -1.22
N SER A 190 -0.71 -10.46 -1.23
CA SER A 190 -0.19 -11.12 -2.44
C SER A 190 -1.05 -12.30 -2.90
N ALA A 191 -2.16 -12.59 -2.21
CA ALA A 191 -3.13 -13.59 -2.64
C ALA A 191 -3.58 -13.33 -4.09
N PRO A 192 -3.61 -14.37 -4.96
CA PRO A 192 -3.60 -15.79 -4.63
C PRO A 192 -2.22 -16.48 -4.54
N SER A 193 -1.11 -15.75 -4.53
CA SER A 193 0.26 -16.28 -4.50
C SER A 193 0.56 -17.13 -3.25
N PRO A 194 1.44 -18.15 -3.31
CA PRO A 194 1.97 -18.82 -2.11
C PRO A 194 2.81 -17.91 -1.20
N ALA A 195 3.27 -16.75 -1.70
CA ALA A 195 3.90 -15.72 -0.89
C ALA A 195 2.94 -15.11 0.15
N GLN A 196 1.62 -15.27 0.00
CA GLN A 196 0.63 -14.72 0.92
C GLN A 196 0.84 -15.21 2.35
N THR A 197 0.78 -14.30 3.30
CA THR A 197 0.91 -14.57 4.74
C THR A 197 -0.35 -15.15 5.37
N ARG A 198 -0.18 -15.83 6.50
CA ARG A 198 -1.27 -16.23 7.41
C ARG A 198 -1.92 -15.04 8.11
N THR A 199 -1.10 -14.05 8.50
CA THR A 199 -1.58 -12.78 9.05
C THR A 199 -2.17 -11.94 7.93
N ILE A 200 -3.45 -11.56 8.07
CA ILE A 200 -4.16 -10.74 7.07
C ILE A 200 -4.86 -9.57 7.75
N ASN A 201 -5.20 -8.54 6.97
CA ASN A 201 -6.08 -7.45 7.41
C ASN A 201 -5.59 -6.76 8.69
N SER A 202 -4.27 -6.56 8.79
CA SER A 202 -3.60 -6.13 10.01
C SER A 202 -2.55 -5.05 9.76
N VAL A 203 -2.32 -4.23 10.79
CA VAL A 203 -1.14 -3.38 10.94
C VAL A 203 -0.30 -4.01 12.05
N TYR A 204 0.91 -4.45 11.73
CA TYR A 204 1.73 -5.22 12.67
C TYR A 204 3.21 -5.10 12.35
N TYR A 205 4.05 -5.44 13.33
CA TYR A 205 5.48 -5.52 13.17
C TYR A 205 5.92 -6.97 13.04
N ALA A 206 6.67 -7.28 12.00
CA ALA A 206 7.39 -8.55 11.88
C ALA A 206 8.79 -8.42 12.51
N THR A 207 9.32 -9.52 13.01
CA THR A 207 10.73 -9.64 13.43
C THR A 207 11.39 -10.62 12.50
N ASP A 208 12.55 -10.26 11.98
CA ASP A 208 13.24 -11.06 10.99
C ASP A 208 13.90 -12.31 11.60
N ASP A 209 14.00 -13.37 10.82
CA ASP A 209 14.79 -14.57 11.10
C ASP A 209 15.75 -14.77 9.92
N PRO A 210 17.02 -14.30 10.04
CA PRO A 210 17.98 -14.35 8.93
C PRO A 210 18.25 -15.76 8.37
N LEU A 211 17.86 -16.81 9.09
CA LEU A 211 18.05 -18.19 8.68
C LEU A 211 16.82 -18.78 7.96
N ARG A 212 15.69 -18.06 7.91
CA ARG A 212 14.42 -18.57 7.37
C ARG A 212 13.68 -17.51 6.58
N PRO A 213 13.10 -17.87 5.43
CA PRO A 213 12.27 -16.94 4.67
C PRO A 213 10.95 -16.65 5.40
N LYS A 214 10.28 -15.59 4.96
CA LYS A 214 8.88 -15.27 5.25
C LYS A 214 8.64 -15.04 6.75
N SER A 215 9.59 -14.41 7.43
CA SER A 215 9.54 -13.89 8.79
C SER A 215 8.28 -13.04 9.03
N HIS A 216 7.80 -12.36 7.99
CA HIS A 216 6.57 -11.57 8.02
C HIS A 216 5.26 -12.39 7.93
N ASP A 217 5.28 -13.73 7.88
CA ASP A 217 4.06 -14.55 7.91
C ASP A 217 3.19 -14.28 9.16
N GLN A 218 3.87 -13.93 10.25
CA GLN A 218 3.30 -13.55 11.54
C GLN A 218 4.00 -12.30 12.08
N GLY A 219 3.39 -11.68 13.08
CA GLY A 219 4.04 -10.64 13.83
C GLY A 219 3.15 -10.05 14.91
N ARG A 220 3.66 -9.03 15.58
CA ARG A 220 3.01 -8.40 16.72
C ARG A 220 2.13 -7.24 16.25
N PRO A 221 0.81 -7.25 16.53
CA PRO A 221 -0.06 -6.15 16.16
C PRO A 221 0.43 -4.80 16.70
N ALA A 222 0.30 -3.74 15.89
CA ALA A 222 0.40 -2.37 16.35
C ALA A 222 -0.73 -2.10 17.36
N ALA A 223 -0.43 -1.41 18.46
CA ALA A 223 -1.39 -1.18 19.54
C ALA A 223 -1.14 0.14 20.26
N VAL A 224 -2.21 0.76 20.74
CA VAL A 224 -2.15 1.96 21.59
C VAL A 224 -1.33 1.66 22.84
N GLY A 225 -0.43 2.58 23.20
CA GLY A 225 0.45 2.48 24.37
C GLY A 225 1.56 1.43 24.22
N ARG A 226 1.74 0.85 23.03
CA ARG A 226 2.86 -0.07 22.76
C ARG A 226 3.78 0.55 21.70
N PRO A 227 5.08 0.70 22.00
CA PRO A 227 6.01 1.24 21.01
C PRO A 227 6.16 0.30 19.81
N PRO A 228 6.66 0.83 18.67
CA PRO A 228 7.16 0.02 17.58
C PRO A 228 8.13 -1.05 18.08
N GLY A 229 8.13 -2.22 17.47
CA GLY A 229 9.04 -3.28 17.91
C GLY A 229 8.93 -4.52 17.06
N GLY A 230 10.07 -5.09 16.71
CA GLY A 230 10.29 -5.89 15.52
C GLY A 230 11.24 -5.14 14.57
N ASP A 231 11.31 -5.59 13.33
CA ASP A 231 12.20 -5.05 12.31
C ASP A 231 11.48 -4.19 11.29
N LEU A 232 10.28 -4.60 10.85
CA LEU A 232 9.54 -3.83 9.85
C LEU A 232 8.05 -3.75 10.19
N LEU A 233 7.47 -2.56 10.00
CA LEU A 233 6.03 -2.34 10.05
C LEU A 233 5.41 -2.81 8.73
N LEU A 234 4.36 -3.62 8.81
CA LEU A 234 3.57 -4.05 7.66
C LEU A 234 2.18 -3.44 7.72
N ILE A 235 1.77 -2.75 6.65
CA ILE A 235 0.44 -2.17 6.49
C ILE A 235 -0.26 -2.86 5.34
N GLN A 236 -1.11 -3.82 5.68
CA GLN A 236 -1.78 -4.65 4.67
C GLN A 236 -3.01 -3.98 4.07
N GLY A 237 -3.32 -4.35 2.83
CA GLY A 237 -4.65 -4.14 2.26
C GLY A 237 -5.65 -5.17 2.78
N VAL A 238 -6.89 -5.07 2.30
CA VAL A 238 -7.96 -6.00 2.65
C VAL A 238 -7.88 -7.26 1.79
N LEU A 239 -7.82 -8.41 2.45
CA LEU A 239 -7.99 -9.74 1.87
C LEU A 239 -9.24 -10.40 2.45
N ALA A 240 -10.22 -10.67 1.58
CA ALA A 240 -11.51 -11.23 1.99
C ALA A 240 -12.15 -12.07 0.87
N LEU A 241 -13.13 -12.89 1.25
CA LEU A 241 -14.06 -13.49 0.30
C LEU A 241 -15.21 -12.51 0.02
N ASP A 242 -15.37 -12.15 -1.25
CA ASP A 242 -16.47 -11.32 -1.74
C ASP A 242 -17.63 -12.22 -2.19
N TRP A 243 -18.68 -12.24 -1.37
CA TRP A 243 -19.90 -13.00 -1.62
C TRP A 243 -20.91 -12.27 -2.50
N HIS A 244 -20.72 -10.99 -2.81
CA HIS A 244 -21.53 -10.28 -3.80
C HIS A 244 -21.06 -10.63 -5.21
N ARG A 245 -19.75 -10.87 -5.37
CA ARG A 245 -19.15 -11.34 -6.63
C ARG A 245 -18.96 -12.84 -6.58
N ARG A 246 -19.91 -13.62 -7.09
CA ARG A 246 -19.84 -15.09 -7.12
C ARG A 246 -19.50 -15.62 -8.51
N LYS A 247 -18.51 -16.50 -8.60
CA LYS A 247 -18.28 -17.34 -9.79
C LYS A 247 -19.40 -18.38 -9.86
N TRP A 248 -20.08 -18.45 -11.00
CA TRP A 248 -21.23 -19.35 -11.22
C TRP A 248 -22.38 -19.18 -10.22
N GLY A 249 -22.49 -18.02 -9.56
CA GLY A 249 -23.48 -17.78 -8.51
C GLY A 249 -23.21 -18.48 -7.16
N LEU A 250 -22.18 -19.32 -7.04
CA LEU A 250 -21.95 -20.16 -5.87
C LEU A 250 -20.65 -19.84 -5.11
N MET A 251 -19.53 -19.69 -5.82
CA MET A 251 -18.22 -19.53 -5.18
C MET A 251 -17.84 -18.06 -5.06
N PRO A 252 -17.51 -17.54 -3.87
CA PRO A 252 -17.08 -16.16 -3.73
C PRO A 252 -15.78 -15.90 -4.51
N ARG A 253 -15.61 -14.65 -4.95
CA ARG A 253 -14.34 -14.16 -5.49
C ARG A 253 -13.43 -13.71 -4.35
N ILE A 254 -12.14 -13.60 -4.64
CA ILE A 254 -11.19 -13.00 -3.70
C ILE A 254 -11.23 -11.49 -3.94
N GLU A 255 -11.38 -10.75 -2.85
CA GLU A 255 -11.06 -9.33 -2.74
C GLU A 255 -9.67 -9.23 -2.12
N ASN A 256 -8.75 -8.51 -2.76
CA ASN A 256 -7.35 -8.35 -2.34
C ASN A 256 -6.91 -6.87 -2.37
N SER A 257 -7.86 -5.93 -2.34
CA SER A 257 -7.62 -4.49 -2.39
C SER A 257 -6.99 -3.98 -3.70
N ASP A 258 -6.96 -4.80 -4.74
CA ASP A 258 -6.47 -4.42 -6.06
C ASP A 258 -7.51 -3.58 -6.84
N LEU A 259 -7.02 -2.55 -7.53
CA LEU A 259 -7.76 -1.69 -8.44
C LEU A 259 -7.27 -1.94 -9.86
N ASN A 260 -8.09 -2.61 -10.66
CA ASN A 260 -7.75 -2.96 -12.04
C ASN A 260 -9.00 -2.88 -12.95
N PRO A 261 -8.85 -3.02 -14.28
CA PRO A 261 -9.98 -2.91 -15.21
C PRO A 261 -11.13 -3.89 -14.96
N SER A 262 -10.82 -5.10 -14.46
CA SER A 262 -11.82 -6.13 -14.13
C SER A 262 -12.40 -5.97 -12.72
N LEU A 263 -11.76 -5.15 -11.89
CA LEU A 263 -12.16 -4.85 -10.52
C LEU A 263 -11.88 -3.36 -10.22
N PRO A 264 -12.63 -2.45 -10.86
CA PRO A 264 -12.41 -1.02 -10.73
C PRO A 264 -12.74 -0.54 -9.30
N PRO A 265 -12.34 0.69 -8.95
CA PRO A 265 -12.86 1.34 -7.75
C PRO A 265 -14.38 1.46 -7.82
N ASP A 266 -15.07 0.99 -6.78
CA ASP A 266 -16.53 1.00 -6.67
C ASP A 266 -16.93 1.06 -5.18
N LEU A 267 -17.83 1.98 -4.84
CA LEU A 267 -18.37 2.12 -3.48
C LEU A 267 -19.04 0.85 -2.95
N LYS A 268 -19.50 -0.04 -3.83
CA LYS A 268 -20.06 -1.34 -3.42
C LYS A 268 -19.04 -2.25 -2.72
N ARG A 269 -17.75 -2.02 -2.93
CA ARG A 269 -16.65 -2.77 -2.28
C ARG A 269 -16.36 -2.26 -0.86
N LEU A 270 -16.68 -0.98 -0.59
CA LEU A 270 -16.32 -0.32 0.65
C LEU A 270 -16.89 -0.97 1.92
N PRO A 271 -18.14 -1.48 1.97
CA PRO A 271 -18.62 -2.19 3.16
C PRO A 271 -17.77 -3.43 3.50
N LEU A 272 -17.30 -4.17 2.49
CA LEU A 272 -16.40 -5.31 2.68
C LEU A 272 -15.04 -4.83 3.19
N TRP A 273 -14.51 -3.74 2.62
CA TRP A 273 -13.27 -3.13 3.09
C TRP A 273 -13.38 -2.66 4.53
N LEU A 274 -14.39 -1.87 4.90
CA LEU A 274 -14.57 -1.35 6.27
C LEU A 274 -14.73 -2.47 7.31
N ARG A 275 -15.42 -3.55 6.95
CA ARG A 275 -15.59 -4.73 7.81
C ARG A 275 -14.26 -5.37 8.18
N HIS A 276 -13.33 -5.43 7.22
CA HIS A 276 -12.06 -6.13 7.37
C HIS A 276 -10.86 -5.19 7.48
N ALA A 277 -11.03 -3.87 7.37
CA ALA A 277 -9.92 -2.93 7.29
C ALA A 277 -9.03 -3.03 8.53
N PRO A 278 -7.69 -3.10 8.33
CA PRO A 278 -6.73 -3.01 9.42
C PRO A 278 -7.00 -1.83 10.36
N ALA A 279 -6.61 -2.01 11.63
CA ALA A 279 -6.69 -1.00 12.66
C ALA A 279 -5.56 -1.23 13.67
N VAL A 280 -5.12 -0.16 14.33
CA VAL A 280 -4.26 -0.24 15.52
C VAL A 280 -5.12 -0.74 16.69
N ALA A 281 -4.65 -1.76 17.39
CA ALA A 281 -5.39 -2.35 18.51
C ALA A 281 -5.57 -1.33 19.64
N GLY A 282 -6.80 -1.17 20.13
CA GLY A 282 -7.18 -0.10 21.08
C GLY A 282 -7.56 1.23 20.42
N ALA A 283 -7.38 1.37 19.10
CA ALA A 283 -7.79 2.53 18.31
C ALA A 283 -8.73 2.13 17.15
N GLU A 284 -9.63 1.17 17.39
CA GLU A 284 -10.56 0.64 16.40
C GLU A 284 -11.67 1.64 16.01
N HIS A 285 -11.54 2.93 16.29
CA HIS A 285 -12.34 3.97 15.65
C HIS A 285 -11.67 4.53 14.39
N VAL A 286 -10.44 4.13 14.10
CA VAL A 286 -9.71 4.40 12.85
C VAL A 286 -9.58 3.11 12.04
N ARG A 287 -9.79 3.17 10.72
CA ARG A 287 -9.67 2.05 9.78
C ARG A 287 -8.75 2.44 8.65
N PHE A 288 -7.76 1.60 8.38
CA PHE A 288 -6.82 1.77 7.29
C PHE A 288 -7.27 0.96 6.08
N ILE A 289 -7.55 1.65 4.98
CA ILE A 289 -7.84 1.04 3.68
C ILE A 289 -6.68 1.38 2.77
N LYS A 290 -5.74 0.43 2.65
CA LYS A 290 -4.67 0.48 1.65
C LYS A 290 -5.14 -0.27 0.41
N LEU A 291 -5.27 0.45 -0.70
CA LEU A 291 -5.57 -0.10 -2.02
C LEU A 291 -4.27 -0.25 -2.81
N ALA A 292 -4.24 -1.19 -3.75
CA ALA A 292 -3.10 -1.41 -4.63
C ALA A 292 -3.52 -1.34 -6.10
N CYS A 293 -2.58 -1.05 -7.00
CA CYS A 293 -2.79 -1.11 -8.44
C CYS A 293 -1.48 -1.26 -9.20
N HIS A 294 -1.59 -1.49 -10.51
CA HIS A 294 -0.55 -1.17 -11.50
C HIS A 294 -1.07 -0.03 -12.37
N GLY A 295 -0.65 1.19 -12.07
CA GLY A 295 -1.22 2.40 -12.64
C GLY A 295 -0.61 2.85 -13.95
N ALA A 296 0.68 2.55 -14.16
CA ALA A 296 1.38 2.98 -15.36
C ALA A 296 0.84 2.33 -16.67
N PRO A 297 0.54 1.02 -16.74
CA PRO A 297 0.02 0.40 -17.96
C PRO A 297 -1.33 0.98 -18.41
N GLU A 298 -1.45 1.25 -19.72
CA GLU A 298 -2.57 1.97 -20.36
C GLU A 298 -3.92 1.33 -20.08
N LYS A 299 -3.94 0.00 -20.00
CA LYS A 299 -5.14 -0.78 -19.70
C LYS A 299 -5.81 -0.34 -18.39
N ALA A 300 -5.05 0.16 -17.42
CA ALA A 300 -5.54 0.55 -16.10
C ALA A 300 -6.09 1.98 -16.06
N HIS A 301 -5.70 2.85 -17.00
CA HIS A 301 -6.00 4.29 -16.95
C HIS A 301 -7.49 4.58 -16.88
N GLN A 302 -8.33 3.87 -17.64
CA GLN A 302 -9.78 4.09 -17.58
C GLN A 302 -10.38 3.77 -16.21
N ALA A 303 -9.85 2.77 -15.50
CA ALA A 303 -10.33 2.39 -14.18
C ALA A 303 -9.84 3.36 -13.10
N LEU A 304 -8.60 3.88 -13.23
CA LEU A 304 -7.91 4.65 -12.20
C LEU A 304 -8.00 6.18 -12.37
N LEU A 305 -8.08 6.67 -13.61
CA LEU A 305 -8.13 8.10 -13.95
C LEU A 305 -9.48 8.51 -14.56
N GLY A 306 -10.27 7.54 -15.02
CA GLY A 306 -11.53 7.76 -15.70
C GLY A 306 -12.75 7.89 -14.78
N ALA A 307 -13.93 7.80 -15.40
CA ALA A 307 -15.22 7.92 -14.73
C ALA A 307 -15.46 6.95 -13.54
N PRO A 308 -14.97 5.68 -13.54
CA PRO A 308 -15.06 4.81 -12.37
C PRO A 308 -14.38 5.39 -11.13
N ALA A 309 -13.12 5.82 -11.24
CA ALA A 309 -12.39 6.44 -10.13
C ALA A 309 -13.06 7.73 -9.65
N ARG A 310 -13.49 8.58 -10.60
CA ARG A 310 -14.18 9.83 -10.29
C ARG A 310 -15.43 9.61 -9.43
N ARG A 311 -16.34 8.74 -9.89
CA ARG A 311 -17.57 8.42 -9.16
C ARG A 311 -17.30 7.79 -7.79
N PHE A 312 -16.24 6.97 -7.70
CA PHE A 312 -15.85 6.37 -6.44
C PHE A 312 -15.39 7.43 -5.43
N LEU A 313 -14.52 8.35 -5.84
CA LEU A 313 -13.99 9.41 -4.97
C LEU A 313 -15.08 10.41 -4.56
N GLU A 314 -15.92 10.86 -5.50
CA GLU A 314 -17.07 11.73 -5.20
C GLU A 314 -18.02 11.06 -4.20
N GLY A 315 -18.37 9.80 -4.44
CA GLY A 315 -19.25 9.06 -3.57
C GLY A 315 -18.64 8.71 -2.20
N LEU A 316 -17.31 8.64 -2.10
CA LEU A 316 -16.61 8.52 -0.82
C LEU A 316 -16.82 9.78 0.02
N VAL A 317 -16.54 10.95 -0.55
CA VAL A 317 -16.71 12.24 0.15
C VAL A 317 -18.19 12.44 0.50
N GLU A 318 -19.10 12.22 -0.43
CA GLU A 318 -20.55 12.42 -0.23
C GLU A 318 -21.12 11.55 0.90
N ARG A 319 -20.65 10.30 1.05
CA ARG A 319 -21.29 9.32 1.95
C ARG A 319 -20.48 8.97 3.19
N TYR A 320 -19.18 9.25 3.19
CA TYR A 320 -18.23 8.80 4.21
C TYR A 320 -17.36 9.92 4.78
N ASP A 321 -17.77 11.18 4.62
CA ASP A 321 -17.13 12.34 5.26
C ASP A 321 -18.17 13.33 5.84
N ASP A 322 -19.18 12.80 6.52
CA ASP A 322 -20.29 13.60 7.10
C ASP A 322 -19.94 14.29 8.44
N GLY A 323 -18.74 14.03 8.99
CA GLY A 323 -18.24 14.57 10.25
C GLY A 323 -18.88 13.96 11.51
N GLY A 324 -20.02 13.26 11.36
CA GLY A 324 -20.81 12.70 12.45
C GLY A 324 -20.64 11.19 12.60
N ARG A 325 -20.95 10.43 11.55
CA ARG A 325 -20.77 8.96 11.51
C ARG A 325 -19.42 8.58 10.92
N TYR A 326 -18.95 9.32 9.93
CA TYR A 326 -17.73 9.02 9.21
C TYR A 326 -16.85 10.26 9.05
N ARG A 327 -15.54 10.04 9.06
CA ARG A 327 -14.54 11.03 8.64
C ARG A 327 -13.64 10.37 7.62
N LEU A 328 -13.52 10.95 6.44
CA LEU A 328 -12.59 10.48 5.42
C LEU A 328 -11.25 11.20 5.59
N ARG A 329 -10.16 10.47 5.37
CA ARG A 329 -8.80 11.03 5.29
C ARG A 329 -8.14 10.46 4.05
N PHE A 330 -7.92 11.31 3.06
CA PHE A 330 -7.01 10.97 1.96
C PHE A 330 -5.58 11.05 2.49
N MET A 331 -4.80 9.99 2.27
CA MET A 331 -3.45 9.85 2.81
C MET A 331 -2.52 9.28 1.76
N THR A 332 -1.28 9.73 1.79
CA THR A 332 -0.19 8.96 1.19
C THR A 332 0.16 7.75 2.07
N CYS A 333 0.96 6.80 1.56
CA CYS A 333 1.40 5.64 2.34
C CYS A 333 2.29 6.06 3.52
N TRP A 334 3.12 7.09 3.36
CA TRP A 334 3.84 7.70 4.48
C TRP A 334 2.89 8.21 5.56
N GLU A 335 1.89 9.01 5.18
CA GLU A 335 0.94 9.57 6.14
C GLU A 335 0.12 8.49 6.85
N MET A 336 -0.16 7.39 6.16
CA MET A 336 -0.77 6.21 6.75
C MET A 336 0.12 5.59 7.84
N ALA A 337 1.43 5.45 7.61
CA ALA A 337 2.38 4.97 8.62
C ALA A 337 2.51 5.96 9.80
N GLN A 338 2.54 7.28 9.52
CA GLN A 338 2.57 8.30 10.58
C GLN A 338 1.30 8.28 11.43
N ALA A 339 0.14 8.06 10.82
CA ALA A 339 -1.12 7.90 11.54
C ALA A 339 -1.10 6.64 12.44
N VAL A 340 -0.51 5.53 11.99
CA VAL A 340 -0.29 4.34 12.83
C VAL A 340 0.54 4.73 14.07
N HIS A 341 1.68 5.39 13.86
CA HIS A 341 2.55 5.78 14.97
C HIS A 341 1.92 6.79 15.94
N ALA A 342 1.09 7.72 15.43
CA ALA A 342 0.32 8.62 16.28
C ALA A 342 -0.65 7.84 17.18
N LEU A 343 -1.40 6.88 16.62
CA LEU A 343 -2.31 6.04 17.39
C LEU A 343 -1.58 5.17 18.42
N GLU A 344 -0.40 4.64 18.10
CA GLU A 344 0.44 3.90 19.06
C GLU A 344 0.82 4.74 20.27
N ARG A 345 1.05 6.05 20.08
CA ARG A 345 1.29 7.02 21.16
C ARG A 345 0.01 7.48 21.87
N GLY A 346 -1.17 7.06 21.39
CA GLY A 346 -2.47 7.51 21.91
C GLY A 346 -2.86 8.91 21.46
N GLU A 347 -2.25 9.42 20.39
CA GLU A 347 -2.51 10.73 19.80
C GLU A 347 -3.63 10.68 18.76
N GLU A 348 -4.18 11.84 18.41
CA GLU A 348 -5.03 11.96 17.23
C GLU A 348 -4.18 11.86 15.95
N ILE A 349 -4.77 11.28 14.89
CA ILE A 349 -4.11 11.21 13.59
C ILE A 349 -4.11 12.58 12.90
N PRO A 350 -3.07 12.91 12.12
CA PRO A 350 -2.97 14.18 11.39
C PRO A 350 -4.04 14.37 10.32
#